data_AF-A0A2D7BMZ0-F1
#
_entry.id   AF-A0A2D7BMZ0-F1
#
_cell.length_a   1.000
_cell.length_b   1.000
_cell.length_c   1.000
_cell.angle_alpha   90.00
_cell.angle_beta   90.00
_cell.angle_gamma   90.00
#
_symmetry.space_group_name_H-M   'P 1'
#
loop_
_entity.id
_entity.type
_entity.pdbx_description
1 polymer ?
#
loop_
_entity_poly.entity_id
_entity_poly.type
_entity_poly.pdbx_seq_one_letter_code
_entity_poly.pdbx_strand_id
1 'polypeptide(L)'
;MGYWKNHMATIITAGFAAVLTGLWPPFYDYAPILNFVFIMAVPITWFMALTCWLSQKSADYATNHGHEHAVHQKKSLSNSQTVQVEVPKQVNLSEIKQIQDELSTELNDLKSSVELKDDEIERLNQEISNLKTLVQIESLKAELANLKALSSKRK
;
A
#
# COMPACT_ATOMS: atom_id res chain seq x y z
N MET A 1 10.17 -21.70 2.60
CA MET A 1 11.02 -21.63 3.82
C MET A 1 10.76 -20.30 4.54
N GLY A 2 10.02 -20.35 5.66
CA GLY A 2 9.96 -19.35 6.74
C GLY A 2 9.74 -17.87 6.39
N TYR A 3 8.47 -17.42 6.46
CA TYR A 3 8.04 -16.01 6.50
C TYR A 3 8.91 -15.13 7.43
N TRP A 4 9.43 -15.73 8.50
CA TRP A 4 10.39 -15.10 9.41
C TRP A 4 11.70 -14.64 8.76
N LYS A 5 12.30 -15.42 7.85
CA LYS A 5 13.62 -15.11 7.30
C LYS A 5 13.61 -13.88 6.38
N ASN A 6 12.53 -13.68 5.63
CA ASN A 6 12.42 -12.54 4.71
C ASN A 6 12.16 -11.21 5.42
N HIS A 7 11.64 -11.25 6.66
CA HIS A 7 11.33 -10.05 7.45
C HIS A 7 12.34 -9.71 8.54
N MET A 8 13.46 -10.46 8.64
CA MET A 8 14.47 -10.24 9.68
C MET A 8 15.02 -8.81 9.70
N ALA A 9 15.28 -8.22 8.52
CA ALA A 9 15.84 -6.88 8.44
C ALA A 9 14.85 -5.81 8.98
N THR A 10 13.55 -5.97 8.73
CA THR A 10 12.54 -5.04 9.26
C THR A 10 12.33 -5.24 10.75
N ILE A 11 12.30 -6.49 11.21
CA ILE A 11 12.13 -6.80 12.65
C ILE A 11 13.30 -6.24 13.47
N ILE A 12 14.54 -6.40 12.99
CA ILE A 12 15.73 -5.86 13.68
C ILE A 12 15.71 -4.33 13.67
N THR A 13 15.39 -3.71 12.54
CA THR A 13 15.36 -2.24 12.41
C THR A 13 14.24 -1.62 13.25
N ALA A 14 13.05 -2.23 13.25
CA ALA A 14 11.92 -1.79 14.05
C ALA A 14 12.16 -2.02 15.55
N GLY A 15 12.79 -3.15 15.93
CA GLY A 15 13.20 -3.40 17.30
C GLY A 15 14.22 -2.38 17.81
N PHE A 16 15.20 -2.02 16.98
CA PHE A 16 16.16 -0.96 17.29
C PHE A 16 15.46 0.41 17.44
N ALA A 17 14.55 0.76 16.54
CA ALA A 17 13.77 2.00 16.64
C ALA A 17 12.92 2.05 17.92
N ALA A 18 12.31 0.92 18.32
CA ALA A 18 11.55 0.82 19.57
C ALA A 18 12.43 1.00 20.81
N VAL A 19 13.62 0.39 20.84
CA VAL A 19 14.60 0.59 21.93
C VAL A 19 15.05 2.05 22.00
N LEU A 20 15.37 2.67 20.85
CA LEU A 20 15.80 4.07 20.80
C LEU A 20 14.70 5.02 21.29
N THR A 21 13.44 4.73 20.92
CA THR A 21 12.27 5.49 21.36
C THR A 21 12.01 5.30 22.87
N GLY A 22 12.12 4.07 23.37
CA GLY A 22 11.93 3.75 24.79
C GLY A 22 13.07 4.26 25.70
N LEU A 23 14.26 4.45 25.15
CA LEU A 23 15.41 5.04 25.85
C LEU A 23 15.30 6.57 25.97
N TRP A 24 14.39 7.21 25.24
CA TRP A 24 14.28 8.68 25.22
C TRP A 24 13.78 9.29 26.54
N PRO A 25 12.69 8.81 27.19
CA PRO A 25 12.19 9.44 28.42
C PRO A 25 13.21 9.51 29.57
N PRO A 26 14.03 8.46 29.85
CA PRO A 26 15.08 8.53 30.86
C PRO A 26 16.20 9.55 30.56
N PHE A 27 16.49 9.79 29.28
CA PHE A 27 17.55 10.72 28.87
C PHE A 27 17.08 12.17 28.73
N TYR A 28 15.76 12.42 28.73
CA TYR A 28 15.15 13.74 28.59
C TYR A 28 15.62 14.72 29.67
N ASP A 29 15.65 14.28 30.94
CA ASP A 29 16.02 15.10 32.10
C ASP A 29 17.53 15.08 32.41
N TYR A 30 18.27 14.07 31.93
CA TYR A 30 19.69 13.89 32.28
C TYR A 30 20.64 14.72 31.40
N ALA A 31 20.34 14.87 30.09
CA ALA A 31 21.20 15.58 29.16
C ALA A 31 20.42 16.24 28.00
N PRO A 32 20.17 17.57 28.07
CA PRO A 32 19.42 18.31 27.06
C PRO A 32 20.02 18.24 25.65
N ILE A 33 21.34 18.09 25.54
CA ILE A 33 22.05 17.97 24.26
C ILE A 33 21.70 16.67 23.51
N LEU A 34 21.43 15.58 24.24
CA LEU A 34 21.03 14.29 23.66
C LEU A 34 19.57 14.33 23.17
N ASN A 35 18.73 15.16 23.79
CA ASN A 35 17.33 15.33 23.39
C ASN A 35 17.19 15.72 21.91
N PHE A 36 18.01 16.67 21.46
CA PHE A 36 18.07 17.07 20.05
C PHE A 36 18.44 15.91 19.11
N VAL A 37 19.37 15.05 19.55
CA VAL A 37 19.75 13.85 18.78
C VAL A 37 18.59 12.86 18.71
N PHE A 38 17.88 12.62 19.81
CA PHE A 38 16.71 11.74 19.83
C PHE A 38 15.56 12.27 18.98
N ILE A 39 15.29 13.58 19.00
CA ILE A 39 14.18 14.19 18.24
C ILE A 39 14.35 14.03 16.73
N MET A 40 15.60 13.96 16.24
CA MET A 40 15.91 13.71 14.83
C MET A 40 16.10 12.21 14.55
N ALA A 41 16.75 11.47 15.44
CA ALA A 41 17.08 10.06 15.22
C ALA A 41 15.86 9.13 15.28
N VAL A 42 14.90 9.39 16.17
CA VAL A 42 13.67 8.60 16.30
C VAL A 42 12.85 8.60 15.01
N PRO A 43 12.48 9.74 14.40
CA PRO A 43 11.73 9.73 13.14
C PRO A 43 12.53 9.14 11.98
N ILE A 44 13.85 9.36 11.90
CA ILE A 44 14.70 8.79 10.84
C ILE A 44 14.74 7.26 10.93
N THR A 45 14.87 6.70 12.14
CA THR A 45 14.91 5.23 12.33
C THR A 45 13.55 4.57 12.06
N TRP A 46 12.45 5.22 12.43
CA TRP A 46 11.10 4.78 12.06
C TRP A 46 10.85 4.85 10.55
N PHE A 47 11.35 5.89 9.89
CA PHE A 47 11.29 6.00 8.43
C PHE A 47 12.07 4.87 7.75
N MET A 48 13.29 4.59 8.21
CA MET A 48 14.08 3.46 7.70
C MET A 48 13.37 2.12 7.91
N ALA A 49 12.77 1.89 9.08
CA ALA A 49 11.98 0.68 9.35
C ALA A 49 10.81 0.52 8.36
N LEU A 50 10.11 1.62 8.03
CA LEU A 50 9.05 1.63 7.02
C LEU A 50 9.60 1.31 5.63
N THR A 51 10.73 1.90 5.24
CA THR A 51 11.34 1.61 3.92
C THR A 51 11.79 0.15 3.80
N CYS A 52 12.34 -0.44 4.87
CA CYS A 52 12.67 -1.86 4.92
C CYS A 52 11.43 -2.75 4.79
N TRP A 53 10.32 -2.35 5.42
CA TRP A 53 9.05 -3.06 5.31
C TRP A 53 8.48 -3.00 3.88
N LEU A 54 8.46 -1.81 3.27
CA LEU A 54 8.02 -1.62 1.88
C LEU A 54 8.87 -2.41 0.89
N SER A 55 10.20 -2.43 1.09
CA SER A 55 11.12 -3.19 0.25
C SER A 55 10.90 -4.71 0.32
N GLN A 56 10.47 -5.23 1.47
CA GLN A 56 10.14 -6.65 1.59
C GLN A 56 8.77 -6.94 0.99
N LYS A 57 7.79 -6.06 1.25
CA LYS A 57 6.44 -6.21 0.70
C LYS A 57 6.44 -6.18 -0.83
N SER A 58 7.30 -5.37 -1.45
CA SER A 58 7.46 -5.34 -2.91
C SER A 58 8.12 -6.61 -3.45
N ALA A 59 9.16 -7.13 -2.79
CA ALA A 59 9.78 -8.39 -3.16
C ALA A 59 8.81 -9.56 -3.05
N ASP A 60 8.03 -9.64 -1.97
CA ASP A 60 7.00 -10.67 -1.78
C ASP A 60 5.90 -10.58 -2.85
N TYR A 61 5.50 -9.38 -3.27
CA TYR A 61 4.50 -9.19 -4.33
C TYR A 61 5.00 -9.67 -5.70
N ALA A 62 6.28 -9.41 -6.01
CA ALA A 62 6.94 -9.86 -7.23
C ALA A 62 7.15 -11.39 -7.26
N THR A 63 7.40 -12.02 -6.11
CA THR A 63 7.56 -13.48 -6.02
C THR A 63 6.26 -14.27 -5.93
N ASN A 64 5.13 -13.65 -5.53
CA ASN A 64 3.82 -14.34 -5.47
C ASN A 64 3.06 -14.34 -6.81
N HIS A 65 3.41 -13.47 -7.76
CA HIS A 65 2.84 -13.48 -9.13
C HIS A 65 3.77 -14.12 -10.18
N GLY A 66 4.92 -14.65 -9.76
CA GLY A 66 5.78 -15.46 -10.61
C GLY A 66 5.61 -16.93 -10.23
N HIS A 67 5.14 -17.76 -11.16
CA HIS A 67 5.03 -19.21 -10.98
C HIS A 67 6.23 -19.78 -10.22
N GLU A 68 5.94 -20.53 -9.16
CA GLU A 68 6.91 -21.26 -8.35
C GLU A 68 7.81 -22.14 -9.24
N HIS A 69 9.08 -21.78 -9.32
CA HIS A 69 10.13 -22.79 -9.38
C HIS A 69 10.95 -22.70 -8.09
N ALA A 70 10.44 -23.38 -7.08
CA ALA A 70 11.14 -23.66 -5.84
C ALA A 70 12.34 -24.60 -6.12
N VAL A 71 13.47 -24.04 -6.53
CA VAL A 71 14.76 -24.73 -6.34
C VAL A 71 15.27 -24.34 -4.97
N HIS A 72 15.01 -25.23 -4.02
CA HIS A 72 15.76 -25.34 -2.77
C HIS A 72 17.26 -25.14 -3.04
N GLN A 73 17.84 -24.05 -2.57
CA GLN A 73 19.26 -24.09 -2.20
C GLN A 73 19.53 -23.27 -0.95
N LYS A 74 19.58 -24.01 0.17
CA LYS A 74 20.37 -23.62 1.32
C LYS A 74 21.80 -23.31 0.83
N LYS A 75 22.32 -22.10 1.04
CA LYS A 75 23.76 -21.93 1.17
C LYS A 75 24.11 -20.82 2.15
N SER A 76 24.34 -21.29 3.37
CA SER A 76 25.34 -20.71 4.27
C SER A 76 26.71 -20.77 3.58
N LEU A 77 27.58 -19.82 3.92
CA LEU A 77 29.03 -19.77 3.65
C LEU A 77 29.51 -19.17 2.31
N SER A 78 30.16 -18.01 2.49
CA SER A 78 31.57 -17.79 2.17
C SER A 78 31.97 -17.51 0.71
N ASN A 79 32.38 -16.25 0.51
CA ASN A 79 33.55 -15.80 -0.25
C ASN A 79 33.62 -16.08 -1.78
N SER A 80 34.12 -15.06 -2.48
CA SER A 80 34.68 -15.07 -3.85
C SER A 80 33.72 -15.02 -5.05
N GLN A 81 33.56 -13.78 -5.52
CA GLN A 81 33.77 -13.32 -6.91
C GLN A 81 33.92 -14.36 -8.05
N THR A 82 33.21 -14.05 -9.15
CA THR A 82 33.31 -14.50 -10.56
C THR A 82 32.77 -15.88 -10.96
N VAL A 83 31.91 -15.93 -11.99
CA VAL A 83 32.09 -16.63 -13.29
C VAL A 83 30.84 -16.44 -14.18
N GLN A 84 31.10 -16.42 -15.48
CA GLN A 84 30.25 -16.18 -16.64
C GLN A 84 29.16 -17.26 -16.92
N VAL A 85 28.15 -16.82 -17.69
CA VAL A 85 27.37 -17.52 -18.74
C VAL A 85 26.74 -18.88 -18.39
N GLU A 86 25.40 -18.91 -18.37
CA GLU A 86 24.60 -20.00 -18.95
C GLU A 86 23.17 -19.50 -19.27
N VAL A 87 22.79 -19.58 -20.55
CA VAL A 87 21.41 -19.43 -21.03
C VAL A 87 20.65 -20.69 -20.62
N PRO A 88 19.61 -20.64 -19.78
CA PRO A 88 18.86 -21.84 -19.47
C PRO A 88 17.74 -22.02 -20.50
N LYS A 89 17.85 -23.13 -21.23
CA LYS A 89 16.79 -24.15 -21.35
C LYS A 89 15.52 -23.73 -22.12
N GLN A 90 15.53 -24.09 -23.40
CA GLN A 90 14.41 -24.51 -24.24
C GLN A 90 13.01 -24.26 -23.62
N VAL A 91 12.41 -23.14 -24.01
CA VAL A 91 11.05 -22.76 -23.62
C VAL A 91 10.09 -23.82 -24.18
N ASN A 92 9.44 -24.60 -23.31
CA ASN A 92 8.43 -25.57 -23.73
C ASN A 92 7.24 -24.81 -24.32
N LEU A 93 7.03 -24.93 -25.63
CA LEU A 93 5.94 -24.27 -26.39
C LEU A 93 4.54 -24.53 -25.79
N SER A 94 4.38 -25.64 -25.07
CA SER A 94 3.16 -25.99 -24.33
C SER A 94 2.92 -25.12 -23.10
N GLU A 95 3.96 -24.75 -22.36
CA GLU A 95 3.85 -23.87 -21.18
C GLU A 95 3.47 -22.46 -21.61
N ILE A 96 4.04 -21.95 -22.70
CA ILE A 96 3.68 -20.63 -23.25
C ILE A 96 2.19 -20.59 -23.65
N LYS A 97 1.67 -21.65 -24.29
CA LYS A 97 0.26 -21.73 -24.64
C LYS A 97 -0.64 -21.79 -23.41
N GLN A 98 -0.24 -22.56 -22.40
CA GLN A 98 -0.99 -22.65 -21.14
C GLN A 98 -1.05 -21.29 -20.43
N ILE A 99 0.08 -20.58 -20.36
CA ILE A 99 0.17 -19.23 -19.80
C ILE A 99 -0.68 -18.25 -20.63
N GLN A 100 -0.71 -18.38 -21.95
CA GLN A 100 -1.55 -17.54 -22.81
C GLN A 100 -3.05 -17.74 -22.54
N ASP A 101 -3.48 -18.99 -22.37
CA ASP A 101 -4.88 -19.32 -22.09
C ASP A 101 -5.30 -18.86 -20.68
N GLU A 102 -4.41 -19.00 -19.70
CA GLU A 102 -4.60 -18.52 -18.32
C GLU A 102 -4.71 -16.99 -18.28
N LEU A 103 -3.77 -16.27 -18.90
CA LEU A 103 -3.81 -14.82 -19.04
C LEU A 103 -5.05 -14.33 -19.79
N SER A 104 -5.52 -15.07 -20.80
CA SER A 104 -6.73 -14.73 -21.54
C SER A 104 -7.98 -14.87 -20.68
N THR A 105 -7.99 -15.87 -19.79
CA THR A 105 -9.08 -16.10 -18.85
C THR A 105 -9.11 -15.00 -17.77
N GLU A 106 -7.97 -14.71 -17.16
CA GLU A 106 -7.85 -13.62 -16.17
C GLU A 106 -8.20 -12.26 -16.77
N LEU A 107 -7.81 -12.00 -18.03
CA LEU A 107 -8.15 -10.75 -18.72
C LEU A 107 -9.65 -10.61 -18.92
N ASN A 108 -10.34 -11.70 -19.25
CA ASN A 108 -11.79 -11.70 -19.43
C ASN A 108 -12.52 -11.51 -18.09
N ASP A 109 -12.05 -12.18 -17.03
CA ASP A 109 -12.60 -12.02 -15.68
C ASP A 109 -12.39 -10.59 -15.17
N LEU A 110 -11.19 -10.03 -15.35
CA LEU A 110 -10.89 -8.64 -14.98
C LEU A 110 -11.74 -7.65 -15.77
N LYS A 111 -11.93 -7.87 -17.08
CA LYS A 111 -12.81 -7.06 -17.92
C LYS A 111 -14.25 -7.09 -17.39
N SER A 112 -14.77 -8.26 -17.04
CA SER A 112 -16.12 -8.39 -16.47
C SER A 112 -16.25 -7.65 -15.13
N SER A 113 -15.24 -7.74 -14.27
CA SER A 113 -15.23 -7.01 -12.99
C SER A 113 -15.13 -5.50 -13.17
N VAL A 114 -14.46 -5.02 -14.22
CA VAL A 114 -14.40 -3.59 -14.56
C VAL A 114 -15.75 -3.11 -15.06
N GLU A 115 -16.40 -3.84 -15.97
CA GLU A 115 -17.75 -3.50 -16.47
C GLU A 115 -18.76 -3.39 -15.32
N LEU A 116 -18.77 -4.35 -14.38
CA LEU A 116 -19.65 -4.28 -13.21
C LEU A 116 -19.38 -3.07 -12.31
N LYS A 117 -18.12 -2.65 -12.19
CA LYS A 117 -17.75 -1.47 -11.40
C LYS A 117 -18.09 -0.16 -12.12
N ASP A 118 -18.00 -0.12 -13.44
CA ASP A 118 -18.42 1.03 -14.23
C ASP A 118 -19.94 1.26 -14.10
N ASP A 119 -20.74 0.19 -14.14
CA ASP A 119 -22.20 0.25 -13.87
C ASP A 119 -22.50 0.78 -12.45
N GLU A 120 -21.73 0.36 -11.45
CA GLU A 120 -21.88 0.83 -10.07
C GLU A 120 -21.51 2.33 -9.94
N ILE A 121 -20.45 2.77 -10.62
CA ILE A 121 -20.05 4.18 -10.68
C ILE A 121 -21.15 5.04 -11.33
N GLU A 122 -21.76 4.57 -12.42
CA GLU A 122 -22.87 5.29 -13.08
C GLU A 122 -24.06 5.45 -12.14
N ARG A 123 -24.47 4.36 -11.47
CA ARG A 123 -25.57 4.37 -10.49
C ARG A 123 -25.28 5.33 -9.34
N LEU A 124 -24.07 5.29 -8.76
CA LEU A 124 -23.70 6.18 -7.65
C LEU A 124 -23.66 7.65 -8.08
N ASN A 125 -23.18 7.95 -9.29
CA ASN A 125 -23.20 9.30 -9.83
C ASN A 125 -24.64 9.84 -9.99
N GLN A 126 -25.57 9.01 -10.44
CA GLN A 126 -26.98 9.37 -10.52
C GLN A 126 -27.57 9.68 -9.13
N GLU A 127 -27.24 8.86 -8.13
CA GLU A 127 -27.65 9.08 -6.74
C GLU A 127 -27.10 10.40 -6.19
N ILE A 128 -25.79 10.66 -6.36
CA ILE A 128 -25.15 11.93 -5.96
C ILE A 128 -25.84 13.12 -6.62
N SER A 129 -26.16 13.04 -7.92
CA SER A 129 -26.86 14.10 -8.63
C SER A 129 -28.24 14.37 -8.03
N ASN A 130 -29.00 13.32 -7.71
CA ASN A 130 -30.32 13.44 -7.11
C ASN A 130 -30.24 14.07 -5.70
N LEU A 131 -29.34 13.59 -4.85
CA LEU A 131 -29.12 14.17 -3.51
C LEU A 131 -28.72 15.65 -3.60
N LYS A 132 -27.84 16.01 -4.54
CA LYS A 132 -27.45 17.41 -4.77
C LYS A 132 -28.64 18.29 -5.16
N THR A 133 -29.55 17.79 -6.00
CA THR A 133 -30.78 18.50 -6.34
C THR A 133 -31.70 18.67 -5.14
N LEU A 134 -31.85 17.65 -4.30
CA LEU A 134 -32.67 17.73 -3.08
C LEU A 134 -32.14 18.81 -2.13
N VAL A 135 -30.83 18.82 -1.87
CA VAL A 135 -30.18 19.82 -1.00
C VAL A 135 -30.40 21.24 -1.53
N GLN A 136 -30.30 21.45 -2.85
CA GLN A 136 -30.57 22.77 -3.46
C GLN A 136 -32.03 23.21 -3.29
N ILE A 137 -32.99 22.28 -3.41
CA ILE A 137 -34.40 22.59 -3.19
C ILE A 137 -34.64 22.98 -1.73
N GLU A 138 -34.00 22.29 -0.79
CA GLU A 138 -34.11 22.59 0.63
C GLU A 138 -33.51 23.97 0.98
N SER A 139 -32.34 24.30 0.42
CA SER A 139 -31.73 25.62 0.61
C SER A 139 -32.60 26.74 0.02
N LEU A 140 -33.11 26.57 -1.21
CA LEU A 140 -34.01 27.54 -1.85
C LEU A 140 -35.30 27.73 -1.04
N LYS A 141 -35.85 26.66 -0.46
CA LYS A 141 -37.04 26.72 0.40
C LYS A 141 -36.76 27.51 1.68
N ALA A 142 -35.58 27.34 2.29
CA ALA A 142 -35.18 28.09 3.46
C ALA A 142 -34.99 29.59 3.16
N GLU A 143 -34.35 29.92 2.03
CA GLU A 143 -34.19 31.30 1.57
C GLU A 143 -35.53 31.98 1.28
N LEU A 144 -36.46 31.28 0.61
CA LEU A 144 -37.80 31.79 0.33
C LEU A 144 -38.57 32.05 1.63
N ALA A 145 -38.49 31.13 2.60
CA ALA A 145 -39.11 31.31 3.92
C ALA A 145 -38.55 32.55 4.64
N ASN A 146 -37.23 32.78 4.57
CA ASN A 146 -36.58 33.95 5.14
C ASN A 146 -37.05 35.26 4.46
N LEU A 147 -37.02 35.31 3.13
CA LEU A 147 -37.50 36.46 2.35
C LEU A 147 -38.99 36.78 2.62
N LYS A 148 -39.82 35.75 2.78
CA LYS A 148 -41.24 35.91 3.16
C LYS A 148 -41.38 36.50 4.56
N ALA A 149 -40.59 36.05 5.53
CA ALA A 149 -40.60 36.62 6.87
C ALA A 149 -40.16 38.10 6.88
N LEU A 150 -39.11 38.44 6.12
CA LEU A 150 -38.63 39.82 5.99
C LEU A 150 -39.64 40.75 5.31
N SER A 151 -40.31 40.30 4.26
CA SER A 151 -41.35 41.09 3.58
C SER A 151 -42.61 41.25 4.45
N SER A 152 -43.01 40.23 5.20
CA SER A 152 -44.11 40.32 6.16
C SER A 152 -43.82 41.28 7.32
N LYS A 153 -42.56 41.42 7.74
CA LYS A 153 -42.16 42.32 8.83
C LYS A 153 -42.07 43.79 8.38
N ARG A 154 -42.06 44.05 7.07
CA ARG A 154 -41.97 45.40 6.48
C ARG A 154 -43.35 46.02 6.18
N LYS A 155 -44.44 45.24 6.32
CA LYS A 155 -45.83 45.75 6.34
C LYS A 155 -46.28 45.98 7.77
#